data_AF-A0A8T3LIZ9-F1
#
_entry.id   AF-A0A8T3LIZ9-F1
#
_cell.length_a   1.000
_cell.length_b   1.000
_cell.length_c   1.000
_cell.angle_alpha   90.00
_cell.angle_beta   90.00
_cell.angle_gamma   90.00
#
_symmetry.space_group_name_H-M   'P 1'
#
loop_
_entity.id
_entity.type
_entity.pdbx_description
1 polymer ?
#
loop_
_entity_poly.entity_id
_entity_poly.type
_entity_poly.pdbx_seq_one_letter_code
_entity_poly.pdbx_strand_id
1 'polypeptide(L)'
;NDNGQGVDYGSGSAGDGWVAIGKGAKANTFMNTSGSSTAVGYDAIAEGQYSSAIGSKTHAIGGASMAFGVSAISEGDRSIALGASSYSLGQYSMALGRYSKALGKLSIAMGDSSKAEGA
;
A
#
# COMPACT_ATOMS: atom_id res chain seq x y z
N ASN A 1 -12.17 17.66 10.73
CA ASN A 1 -10.73 17.85 10.92
C ASN A 1 -10.03 16.74 10.18
N ASP A 2 -9.76 16.98 8.90
CA ASP A 2 -8.81 16.14 8.17
C ASP A 2 -7.40 16.61 8.52
N ASN A 3 -6.51 15.66 8.77
CA ASN A 3 -5.12 15.88 9.16
C ASN A 3 -4.20 14.88 8.47
N GLY A 4 -4.62 14.38 7.31
CA GLY A 4 -3.72 13.71 6.40
C GLY A 4 -2.64 14.65 5.86
N GLN A 5 -1.50 14.08 5.50
CA GLN A 5 -0.32 14.82 5.07
C GLN A 5 0.29 14.21 3.81
N GLY A 6 0.72 15.07 2.88
CA GLY A 6 1.68 14.70 1.86
C GLY A 6 3.07 14.55 2.48
N VAL A 7 3.81 13.50 2.11
CA VAL A 7 5.19 13.24 2.57
C VAL A 7 6.09 12.89 1.39
N ASP A 8 7.29 13.49 1.33
CA ASP A 8 8.35 13.06 0.40
C ASP A 8 9.19 11.96 1.07
N TYR A 9 9.17 10.76 0.48
CA TYR A 9 9.94 9.60 0.95
C TYR A 9 11.32 9.47 0.28
N GLY A 10 11.82 10.52 -0.37
CA GLY A 10 13.22 10.63 -0.78
C GLY A 10 13.47 10.76 -2.29
N SER A 11 12.72 11.59 -3.01
CA SER A 11 13.04 11.87 -4.43
C SER A 11 13.19 13.35 -4.79
N GLY A 12 13.17 14.24 -3.80
CA GLY A 12 13.56 15.64 -4.01
C GLY A 12 12.58 16.39 -4.91
N SER A 13 11.34 16.53 -4.44
CA SER A 13 10.41 17.66 -4.71
C SER A 13 9.03 17.25 -4.22
N ALA A 14 8.50 17.95 -3.22
CA ALA A 14 7.12 17.79 -2.80
C ALA A 14 6.20 18.30 -3.92
N GLY A 15 5.46 17.40 -4.57
CA GLY A 15 4.48 17.73 -5.60
C GLY A 15 3.04 17.73 -5.08
N ASP A 16 2.14 18.35 -5.86
CA ASP A 16 0.70 18.31 -5.66
C ASP A 16 0.08 17.06 -6.33
N GLY A 17 -1.05 16.54 -5.81
CA GLY A 17 -1.79 15.42 -6.43
C GLY A 17 -1.98 14.19 -5.53
N TRP A 18 -1.41 14.19 -4.33
CA TRP A 18 -1.64 13.17 -3.31
C TRP A 18 -3.01 13.32 -2.65
N VAL A 19 -3.54 12.21 -2.12
CA VAL A 19 -4.75 12.22 -1.28
C VAL A 19 -4.41 11.60 0.06
N ALA A 20 -4.54 12.33 1.16
CA ALA A 20 -4.38 11.80 2.51
C ALA A 20 -5.58 12.22 3.36
N ILE A 21 -6.40 11.26 3.79
CA ILE A 21 -7.61 11.53 4.57
C ILE A 21 -7.58 10.71 5.86
N GLY A 22 -7.61 11.40 6.99
CA GLY A 22 -7.68 10.80 8.33
C GLY A 22 -6.46 11.06 9.20
N LYS A 23 -6.61 10.83 10.51
CA LYS A 23 -5.56 11.11 11.49
C LYS A 23 -4.36 10.20 11.31
N GLY A 24 -3.21 10.83 11.02
CA GLY A 24 -1.95 10.15 10.76
C GLY A 24 -1.84 9.60 9.33
N ALA A 25 -2.82 9.86 8.47
CA ALA A 25 -2.74 9.43 7.07
C ALA A 25 -1.58 10.14 6.37
N LYS A 26 -0.77 9.39 5.61
CA LYS A 26 0.38 9.90 4.87
C LYS A 26 0.36 9.39 3.45
N ALA A 27 0.40 10.29 2.48
CA ALA A 27 0.51 9.95 1.08
C ALA A 27 1.79 10.54 0.49
N ASN A 28 2.51 9.73 -0.25
CA ASN A 28 3.65 10.11 -1.05
C ASN A 28 3.33 11.21 -2.10
N THR A 29 4.28 12.14 -2.29
CA THR A 29 4.21 13.32 -3.18
C THR A 29 5.10 13.27 -4.45
N PHE A 30 5.54 12.09 -4.93
CA PHE A 30 6.46 11.97 -6.07
C PHE A 30 5.88 12.64 -7.35
N MET A 31 6.71 13.44 -8.03
CA MET A 31 6.33 14.22 -9.22
C MET A 31 7.39 14.20 -10.34
N ASN A 32 8.34 13.26 -10.33
CA ASN A 32 9.21 13.04 -11.50
C ASN A 32 8.54 12.10 -12.51
N THR A 33 7.36 12.46 -13.02
CA THR A 33 6.56 11.59 -13.93
C THR A 33 6.08 10.28 -13.27
N SER A 34 6.36 10.08 -11.98
CA SER A 34 5.96 8.93 -11.18
C SER A 34 4.96 9.40 -10.12
N GLY A 35 3.68 9.43 -10.50
CA GLY A 35 2.59 10.10 -9.80
C GLY A 35 2.38 9.76 -8.32
N SER A 36 1.60 10.64 -7.70
CA SER A 36 1.29 10.66 -6.27
C SER A 36 0.48 9.44 -5.81
N SER A 37 0.43 9.25 -4.50
CA SER A 37 -0.29 8.13 -3.87
C SER A 37 -1.57 8.57 -3.17
N THR A 38 -2.36 7.59 -2.73
CA THR A 38 -3.60 7.81 -1.98
C THR A 38 -3.56 7.03 -0.66
N ALA A 39 -3.77 7.73 0.46
CA ALA A 39 -3.89 7.16 1.80
C ALA A 39 -5.23 7.59 2.44
N VAL A 40 -6.08 6.64 2.80
CA VAL A 40 -7.39 6.93 3.40
C VAL A 40 -7.61 6.03 4.62
N GLY A 41 -7.60 6.64 5.81
CA GLY A 41 -7.83 5.96 7.08
C GLY A 41 -6.94 6.45 8.23
N TYR A 42 -7.29 6.07 9.45
CA TYR A 42 -6.46 6.33 10.63
C TYR A 42 -5.12 5.61 10.51
N ASP A 43 -4.01 6.35 10.54
CA ASP A 43 -2.63 5.87 10.31
C ASP A 43 -2.45 5.09 8.99
N ALA A 44 -3.19 5.46 7.92
CA ALA A 44 -2.98 4.87 6.58
C ALA A 44 -1.73 5.48 5.93
N ILE A 45 -0.83 4.66 5.39
CA ILE A 45 0.43 5.13 4.80
C ILE A 45 0.58 4.57 3.38
N ALA A 46 0.70 5.46 2.40
CA ALA A 46 1.00 5.13 1.01
C ALA A 46 2.35 5.77 0.64
N GLU A 47 3.41 4.97 0.57
CA GLU A 47 4.79 5.44 0.36
C GLU A 47 5.25 5.26 -1.09
N GLY A 48 4.74 4.22 -1.77
CA GLY A 48 5.13 3.89 -3.14
C GLY A 48 4.59 4.87 -4.17
N GLN A 49 5.31 5.03 -5.28
CA GLN A 49 4.83 5.74 -6.48
C GLN A 49 3.49 5.13 -6.92
N TYR A 50 2.46 5.92 -7.22
CA TYR A 50 1.12 5.41 -7.61
C TYR A 50 0.45 4.46 -6.60
N SER A 51 0.93 4.39 -5.35
CA SER A 51 0.41 3.44 -4.38
C SER A 51 -0.94 3.87 -3.80
N SER A 52 -1.70 2.91 -3.28
CA SER A 52 -2.99 3.17 -2.65
C SER A 52 -3.13 2.38 -1.34
N ALA A 53 -3.27 3.08 -0.22
CA ALA A 53 -3.48 2.51 1.12
C ALA A 53 -4.85 2.95 1.66
N ILE A 54 -5.81 2.02 1.79
CA ILE A 54 -7.18 2.32 2.22
C ILE A 54 -7.60 1.41 3.36
N GLY A 55 -7.83 2.00 4.53
CA GLY A 55 -8.14 1.30 5.77
C GLY A 55 -7.34 1.86 6.95
N SER A 56 -7.69 1.46 8.17
CA SER A 56 -6.88 1.86 9.34
C SER A 56 -5.56 1.08 9.38
N LYS A 57 -4.44 1.78 9.61
CA LYS A 57 -3.10 1.20 9.76
C LYS A 57 -2.61 0.43 8.53
N THR A 58 -3.10 0.79 7.34
CA THR A 58 -2.64 0.19 6.08
C THR A 58 -1.29 0.73 5.65
N HIS A 59 -0.50 -0.10 4.96
CA HIS A 59 0.78 0.31 4.37
C HIS A 59 0.88 -0.16 2.92
N ALA A 60 0.92 0.77 1.97
CA ALA A 60 1.24 0.50 0.56
C ALA A 60 2.62 1.08 0.24
N ILE A 61 3.64 0.23 0.30
CA ILE A 61 5.06 0.62 0.27
C ILE A 61 5.63 0.44 -1.14
N GLY A 62 5.25 -0.63 -1.85
CA GLY A 62 5.75 -0.89 -3.21
C GLY A 62 5.26 0.13 -4.25
N GLY A 63 6.03 0.32 -5.32
CA GLY A 63 5.59 1.09 -6.48
C GLY A 63 4.34 0.48 -7.11
N ALA A 64 3.33 1.28 -7.44
CA ALA A 64 2.00 0.88 -7.89
C ALA A 64 1.35 -0.22 -7.03
N SER A 65 1.69 -0.29 -5.75
CA SER A 65 1.12 -1.27 -4.82
C SER A 65 -0.24 -0.81 -4.27
N MET A 66 -1.08 -1.77 -3.92
CA MET A 66 -2.39 -1.50 -3.32
C MET A 66 -2.53 -2.28 -2.00
N ALA A 67 -2.90 -1.59 -0.92
CA ALA A 67 -3.22 -2.17 0.38
C ALA A 67 -4.63 -1.74 0.80
N PHE A 68 -5.56 -2.69 0.93
CA PHE A 68 -6.95 -2.43 1.27
C PHE A 68 -7.41 -3.31 2.44
N GLY A 69 -7.85 -2.71 3.54
CA GLY A 69 -8.34 -3.39 4.74
C GLY A 69 -7.50 -3.09 5.98
N VAL A 70 -8.07 -3.26 7.19
CA VAL A 70 -7.37 -2.90 8.44
C VAL A 70 -6.04 -3.65 8.55
N SER A 71 -4.95 -2.92 8.73
CA SER A 71 -3.59 -3.45 8.82
C SER A 71 -3.11 -4.27 7.61
N ALA A 72 -3.69 -4.07 6.42
CA ALA A 72 -3.16 -4.64 5.18
C ALA A 72 -1.81 -4.00 4.81
N ILE A 73 -0.87 -4.82 4.33
CA ILE A 73 0.48 -4.39 3.98
C ILE A 73 0.84 -4.92 2.58
N SER A 74 1.21 -4.01 1.68
CA SER A 74 1.60 -4.28 0.30
C SER A 74 3.00 -3.72 0.05
N GLU A 75 4.02 -4.57 0.15
CA GLU A 75 5.44 -4.22 0.06
C GLU A 75 6.04 -4.46 -1.33
N GLY A 76 5.52 -5.44 -2.06
CA GLY A 76 6.00 -5.76 -3.40
C GLY A 76 5.65 -4.67 -4.42
N ASP A 77 6.55 -4.42 -5.36
CA ASP A 77 6.24 -3.60 -6.53
C ASP A 77 5.07 -4.23 -7.32
N ARG A 78 4.07 -3.41 -7.66
CA ARG A 78 2.79 -3.78 -8.29
C ARG A 78 2.04 -4.89 -7.55
N SER A 79 2.23 -5.00 -6.23
CA SER A 79 1.56 -6.01 -5.41
C SER A 79 0.22 -5.53 -4.85
N ILE A 80 -0.64 -6.49 -4.47
CA ILE A 80 -2.00 -6.23 -3.99
C ILE A 80 -2.23 -6.98 -2.69
N ALA A 81 -2.46 -6.26 -1.60
CA ALA A 81 -2.91 -6.81 -0.32
C ALA A 81 -4.37 -6.38 -0.08
N LEU A 82 -5.31 -7.31 -0.18
CA LEU A 82 -6.74 -7.06 0.00
C LEU A 82 -7.29 -7.96 1.10
N GLY A 83 -7.72 -7.36 2.22
CA GLY A 83 -8.25 -8.04 3.39
C GLY A 83 -7.55 -7.59 4.67
N ALA A 84 -8.24 -7.73 5.81
CA ALA A 84 -7.68 -7.35 7.09
C ALA A 84 -6.41 -8.16 7.39
N SER A 85 -5.32 -7.46 7.69
CA SER A 85 -4.00 -8.06 7.95
C SER A 85 -3.46 -8.95 6.82
N SER A 86 -3.89 -8.70 5.57
CA SER A 86 -3.27 -9.32 4.39
C SER A 86 -1.86 -8.77 4.16
N TYR A 87 -0.98 -9.60 3.60
CA TYR A 87 0.43 -9.25 3.39
C TYR A 87 0.93 -9.71 2.01
N SER A 88 1.22 -8.75 1.14
CA SER A 88 1.77 -8.99 -0.21
C SER A 88 3.22 -8.49 -0.26
N LEU A 89 4.19 -9.40 -0.20
CA LEU A 89 5.63 -9.08 -0.18
C LEU A 89 6.27 -9.25 -1.57
N GLY A 90 5.84 -10.25 -2.34
CA GLY A 90 6.45 -10.52 -3.64
C GLY A 90 6.17 -9.44 -4.66
N GLN A 91 7.12 -9.17 -5.56
CA GLN A 91 6.84 -8.34 -6.74
C GLN A 91 5.73 -8.99 -7.58
N TYR A 92 4.76 -8.20 -8.05
CA TYR A 92 3.59 -8.67 -8.79
C TYR A 92 2.72 -9.69 -8.03
N SER A 93 2.84 -9.75 -6.69
CA SER A 93 2.08 -10.71 -5.88
C SER A 93 0.70 -10.19 -5.52
N MET A 94 -0.20 -11.11 -5.16
CA MET A 94 -1.55 -10.78 -4.68
C MET A 94 -1.93 -11.60 -3.45
N ALA A 95 -2.15 -10.95 -2.32
CA ALA A 95 -2.71 -11.51 -1.09
C ALA A 95 -4.17 -11.08 -0.93
N LEU A 96 -5.11 -12.01 -1.15
CA LEU A 96 -6.55 -11.77 -1.22
C LEU A 96 -7.27 -12.56 -0.12
N GLY A 97 -7.50 -11.94 1.03
CA GLY A 97 -8.17 -12.55 2.18
C GLY A 97 -7.60 -12.10 3.52
N ARG A 98 -8.37 -12.25 4.59
CA ARG A 98 -7.88 -11.95 5.95
C ARG A 98 -6.67 -12.84 6.26
N TYR A 99 -5.58 -12.25 6.75
CA TYR A 99 -4.32 -12.94 7.03
C TYR A 99 -3.64 -13.68 5.86
N SER A 100 -4.08 -13.45 4.62
CA SER A 100 -3.42 -14.02 3.43
C SER A 100 -1.99 -13.49 3.26
N LYS A 101 -1.08 -14.32 2.77
CA LYS A 101 0.35 -14.02 2.61
C LYS A 101 0.88 -14.44 1.25
N ALA A 102 1.14 -13.47 0.36
CA ALA A 102 1.76 -13.71 -0.94
C ALA A 102 3.23 -13.25 -0.90
N LEU A 103 4.13 -14.19 -0.58
CA LEU A 103 5.54 -13.93 -0.30
C LEU A 103 6.43 -14.05 -1.55
N GLY A 104 6.03 -14.87 -2.53
CA GLY A 104 6.79 -15.10 -3.76
C GLY A 104 6.52 -14.07 -4.85
N LYS A 105 7.49 -13.85 -5.74
CA LYS A 105 7.27 -13.10 -6.98
C LYS A 105 6.18 -13.78 -7.81
N LEU A 106 5.26 -13.00 -8.38
CA LEU A 106 4.10 -13.49 -9.16
C LEU A 106 3.15 -14.44 -8.39
N SER A 107 3.28 -14.52 -7.05
CA SER A 107 2.47 -15.43 -6.25
C SER A 107 1.08 -14.89 -5.95
N ILE A 108 0.11 -15.80 -5.82
CA ILE A 108 -1.27 -15.46 -5.46
C ILE A 108 -1.65 -16.31 -4.24
N ALA A 109 -1.93 -15.65 -3.12
CA ALA A 109 -2.51 -16.27 -1.93
C ALA A 109 -3.97 -15.80 -1.80
N MET A 110 -4.92 -16.70 -2.00
CA MET A 110 -6.35 -16.38 -1.96
C MET A 110 -7.07 -17.19 -0.88
N GLY A 111 -7.86 -16.52 -0.05
CA GLY A 111 -8.59 -17.09 1.07
C GLY A 111 -8.01 -16.72 2.43
N ASP A 112 -8.78 -16.98 3.48
CA ASP A 112 -8.37 -16.74 4.86
C ASP A 112 -7.10 -17.52 5.21
N SER A 113 -6.09 -16.83 5.75
CA SER A 113 -4.83 -17.43 6.19
C SER A 113 -4.04 -18.19 5.10
N SER A 114 -4.39 -17.99 3.83
CA SER A 114 -3.70 -18.59 2.69
C SER A 114 -2.25 -18.11 2.60
N LYS A 115 -1.35 -18.96 2.11
CA LYS A 115 0.08 -18.63 1.96
C LYS A 115 0.62 -19.14 0.63
N ALA A 116 1.33 -18.27 -0.09
CA ALA A 116 2.02 -18.60 -1.33
C ALA A 116 3.46 -18.07 -1.28
N GLU A 117 4.46 -18.93 -1.48
CA GLU A 117 5.89 -18.57 -1.35
C GLU A 117 6.62 -18.39 -2.67
N GLY A 118 5.95 -18.63 -3.80
CA GLY A 118 6.59 -18.67 -5.13
C GLY A 118 7.24 -20.03 -5.41
N ALA A 119 7.78 -20.18 -6.62
CA ALA A 119 8.53 -21.35 -7.07
C ALA A 119 10.00 -20.96 -7.30
#